data_AF-A0A2G2DDI7-F1
#
_entry.id   AF-A0A2G2DDI7-F1
#
_cell.length_a   1.000
_cell.length_b   1.000
_cell.length_c   1.000
_cell.angle_alpha   90.00
_cell.angle_beta   90.00
_cell.angle_gamma   90.00
#
_symmetry.space_group_name_H-M   'P 1'
#
loop_
_entity.id
_entity.type
_entity.pdbx_description
1 polymer ?
#
loop_
_entity_poly.entity_id
_entity_poly.type
_entity_poly.pdbx_seq_one_letter_code
_entity_poly.pdbx_strand_id
1 'polypeptide(L)'
;MTIIPGVGLIIMSTSNIMLILNKEITDLIAIKTADCEVVRAKLLQLKRLSISIVFQYIAVFLFLLAGVILAVFSNCEFLSKGLLIFGVLSLCSSIAILLVYSIKAVSIRQIH
;
A
#
# COMPACT_ATOMS: atom_id res chain seq x y z
N MET A 1 -5.43 19.94 -4.75
CA MET A 1 -6.25 18.98 -3.98
C MET A 1 -6.82 17.82 -4.83
N THR A 2 -6.20 17.47 -5.97
CA THR A 2 -6.69 16.44 -6.91
C THR A 2 -6.01 15.07 -6.75
N ILE A 3 -4.96 14.96 -5.94
CA ILE A 3 -4.18 13.72 -5.77
C ILE A 3 -4.83 12.78 -4.73
N ILE A 4 -5.54 13.33 -3.73
CA ILE A 4 -6.17 12.54 -2.66
C ILE A 4 -7.17 11.51 -3.20
N PRO A 5 -8.10 11.85 -4.14
CA PRO A 5 -8.95 10.85 -4.77
C PRO A 5 -8.15 9.75 -5.49
N GLY A 6 -7.06 10.10 -6.17
CA GLY A 6 -6.17 9.15 -6.82
C GLY A 6 -5.52 8.18 -5.83
N VAL A 7 -5.04 8.67 -4.68
CA VAL A 7 -4.50 7.82 -3.61
C VAL A 7 -5.60 6.93 -3.01
N GLY A 8 -6.82 7.43 -2.88
CA GLY A 8 -7.97 6.63 -2.45
C GLY A 8 -8.22 5.43 -3.35
N LEU A 9 -8.13 5.62 -4.68
CA LEU A 9 -8.23 4.51 -5.64
C LEU A 9 -7.08 3.51 -5.49
N ILE A 10 -5.85 3.98 -5.26
CA ILE A 10 -4.69 3.12 -5.02
C ILE A 10 -4.91 2.27 -3.75
N ILE A 11 -5.38 2.87 -2.65
CA ILE A 11 -5.68 2.17 -1.40
C ILE A 11 -6.77 1.12 -1.61
N MET A 12 -7.85 1.48 -2.32
CA MET A 12 -8.95 0.56 -2.62
C MET A 12 -8.45 -0.64 -3.43
N SER A 13 -7.70 -0.40 -4.51
CA SER A 13 -7.12 -1.45 -5.34
C SER A 13 -6.18 -2.35 -4.53
N THR A 14 -5.28 -1.76 -3.73
CA THR A 14 -4.33 -2.52 -2.92
C THR A 14 -5.05 -3.36 -1.85
N SER A 15 -6.09 -2.81 -1.24
CA SER A 15 -6.92 -3.52 -0.25
C SER A 15 -7.65 -4.70 -0.87
N ASN A 16 -8.19 -4.54 -2.08
CA ASN A 16 -8.83 -5.63 -2.81
C ASN A 16 -7.83 -6.77 -3.10
N ILE A 17 -6.63 -6.44 -3.60
CA ILE A 17 -5.57 -7.43 -3.84
C ILE A 17 -5.20 -8.16 -2.53
N MET A 18 -5.08 -7.42 -1.42
CA MET A 18 -4.78 -7.99 -0.11
C MET A 18 -5.86 -8.98 0.36
N LEU A 19 -7.14 -8.65 0.18
CA LEU A 19 -8.26 -9.52 0.54
C LEU A 19 -8.28 -10.80 -0.32
N ILE A 20 -8.08 -10.66 -1.64
CA ILE A 20 -8.00 -11.79 -2.56
C ILE A 20 -6.86 -12.73 -2.18
N LEU A 21 -5.66 -12.18 -1.92
CA LEU A 21 -4.50 -12.98 -1.53
C LEU A 21 -4.71 -13.68 -0.17
N ASN A 22 -5.33 -12.99 0.79
CA ASN A 22 -5.63 -13.58 2.09
C ASN A 22 -6.63 -14.75 1.99
N LYS A 23 -7.65 -14.60 1.14
CA LYS A 23 -8.60 -15.68 0.84
C LYS A 23 -7.88 -16.87 0.19
N GLU A 24 -7.05 -16.62 -0.82
CA GLU A 24 -6.28 -17.66 -1.49
C GLU A 24 -5.35 -18.42 -0.54
N ILE A 25 -4.67 -17.71 0.39
CA ILE A 25 -3.85 -18.33 1.43
C ILE A 25 -4.70 -19.22 2.35
N THR A 26 -5.87 -18.73 2.76
CA THR A 26 -6.80 -19.48 3.62
C THR A 26 -7.29 -20.76 2.93
N ASP A 27 -7.64 -20.67 1.65
CA ASP A 27 -8.07 -21.80 0.83
C ASP A 27 -6.93 -22.82 0.65
N LEU A 28 -5.70 -22.36 0.41
CA LEU A 28 -4.52 -23.24 0.34
C LEU A 28 -4.25 -23.97 1.65
N ILE A 29 -4.33 -23.28 2.80
CA ILE A 29 -4.12 -23.92 4.11
C ILE A 29 -5.20 -24.97 4.41
N ALA A 30 -6.44 -24.74 3.97
CA ALA A 30 -7.54 -25.69 4.13
C ALA A 30 -7.33 -26.98 3.33
N ILE A 31 -6.68 -26.88 2.17
CA ILE A 31 -6.31 -28.03 1.33
C ILE A 31 -5.03 -28.64 1.90
N LYS A 32 -5.15 -29.71 2.69
CA LYS A 32 -4.04 -30.43 3.38
C LYS A 32 -2.87 -30.93 2.50
N THR A 33 -2.92 -30.71 1.18
CA THR A 33 -1.85 -31.03 0.22
C THR A 33 -1.09 -29.79 -0.26
N ALA A 34 -1.32 -28.62 0.32
CA ALA A 34 -0.64 -27.40 -0.10
C ALA A 34 0.85 -27.44 0.16
N ASP A 35 1.62 -27.08 -0.87
CA ASP A 35 3.05 -26.89 -0.78
C ASP A 35 3.37 -25.75 0.20
N CYS A 36 4.05 -26.10 1.30
CA CYS A 36 4.48 -25.17 2.34
C CYS A 36 5.29 -24.00 1.76
N GLU A 37 6.03 -24.20 0.67
CA GLU A 37 6.82 -23.14 0.04
C GLU A 37 5.92 -22.09 -0.64
N VAL A 38 4.86 -22.52 -1.32
CA VAL A 38 3.90 -21.64 -1.99
C VAL A 38 3.14 -20.80 -0.97
N VAL A 39 2.67 -21.41 0.12
CA VAL A 39 1.97 -20.70 1.21
C VAL A 39 2.90 -19.66 1.85
N ARG A 40 4.15 -20.03 2.14
CA ARG A 40 5.14 -19.11 2.70
C ARG A 40 5.43 -17.94 1.76
N ALA A 41 5.54 -18.18 0.46
CA ALA A 41 5.80 -17.14 -0.51
C ALA A 41 4.62 -16.16 -0.66
N LYS A 42 3.38 -16.65 -0.62
CA LYS A 42 2.17 -15.81 -0.59
C LYS A 42 2.02 -15.03 0.71
N LEU A 43 2.38 -15.58 1.87
CA LEU A 43 2.44 -14.83 3.13
C LEU A 43 3.45 -13.68 3.07
N LEU A 44 4.61 -13.90 2.42
CA LEU A 44 5.60 -12.85 2.21
C LEU A 44 5.06 -11.72 1.31
N GLN A 45 4.28 -12.08 0.29
CA GLN A 45 3.56 -11.14 -0.57
C GLN A 45 2.52 -10.33 0.22
N LEU A 46 1.73 -10.99 1.07
CA LEU A 46 0.73 -10.35 1.92
C LEU A 46 1.39 -9.32 2.84
N LYS A 47 2.51 -9.68 3.48
CA LYS A 47 3.29 -8.77 4.33
C LYS A 47 3.73 -7.51 3.58
N ARG A 48 4.18 -7.64 2.32
CA ARG A 48 4.61 -6.50 1.49
C ARG A 48 3.42 -5.59 1.14
N LEU A 49 2.28 -6.17 0.80
CA LEU A 49 1.04 -5.41 0.54
C LEU A 49 0.58 -4.65 1.78
N SER A 50 0.57 -5.29 2.95
CA SER A 50 0.19 -4.63 4.21
C SER A 50 1.10 -3.45 4.53
N ILE A 51 2.42 -3.61 4.34
CA ILE A 51 3.38 -2.50 4.53
C ILE A 51 3.07 -1.37 3.53
N SER A 52 2.84 -1.69 2.27
CA SER A 52 2.52 -0.70 1.23
C SER A 52 1.27 0.13 1.58
N ILE A 53 0.20 -0.51 2.06
CA ILE A 53 -1.03 0.16 2.51
C ILE A 53 -0.76 1.13 3.68
N VAL A 54 0.07 0.74 4.65
CA VAL A 54 0.43 1.62 5.78
C VAL A 54 1.08 2.91 5.27
N PHE A 55 2.03 2.82 4.33
CA PHE A 55 2.66 4.00 3.72
C PHE A 55 1.66 4.88 2.94
N GLN A 56 0.61 4.28 2.33
CA GLN A 56 -0.45 5.04 1.67
C GLN A 56 -1.29 5.81 2.68
N TYR A 57 -1.69 5.17 3.77
CA TYR A 57 -2.46 5.84 4.83
C TYR A 57 -1.65 6.96 5.50
N ILE A 58 -0.36 6.76 5.74
CA ILE A 58 0.54 7.83 6.22
C ILE A 58 0.56 9.00 5.23
N ALA A 59 0.68 8.74 3.93
CA ALA A 59 0.67 9.79 2.91
C ALA A 59 -0.64 10.58 2.91
N VAL A 60 -1.80 9.90 2.93
CA VAL A 60 -3.11 10.55 2.98
C VAL A 60 -3.27 11.39 4.24
N PHE A 61 -2.84 10.87 5.39
CA PHE A 61 -2.88 11.59 6.66
C PHE A 61 -2.05 12.87 6.61
N LEU A 62 -0.83 12.82 6.06
CA LEU A 62 0.04 13.99 5.89
C LEU A 62 -0.56 15.02 4.92
N PHE A 63 -1.20 14.57 3.83
CA PHE A 63 -1.88 15.47 2.90
C PHE A 63 -3.09 16.17 3.54
N LEU A 64 -3.86 15.44 4.35
CA LEU A 64 -4.97 15.99 5.12
C LEU A 64 -4.49 17.03 6.12
N LEU A 65 -3.45 16.70 6.91
CA LEU A 65 -2.86 17.63 7.88
C LEU A 65 -2.33 18.88 7.21
N ALA A 66 -1.60 18.76 6.09
CA ALA A 66 -1.11 19.91 5.35
C ALA A 66 -2.25 20.82 4.88
N GLY A 67 -3.33 20.22 4.34
CA GLY A 67 -4.50 20.96 3.91
C GLY A 67 -5.20 21.71 5.05
N VAL A 68 -5.38 21.05 6.20
CA VAL A 68 -5.98 21.66 7.40
C VAL A 68 -5.10 22.78 7.95
N ILE A 69 -3.79 22.56 8.05
CA ILE A 69 -2.85 23.56 8.57
C ILE A 69 -2.86 24.81 7.67
N LEU A 70 -2.83 24.63 6.35
CA LEU A 70 -2.86 25.75 5.41
C LEU A 70 -4.18 26.53 5.48
N ALA A 71 -5.30 25.82 5.67
CA ALA A 71 -6.63 26.43 5.74
C ALA A 71 -6.86 27.20 7.07
N VAL A 72 -6.35 26.68 8.19
CA VAL A 72 -6.56 27.25 9.53
C VAL A 72 -5.49 28.28 9.90
N PHE A 73 -4.23 28.04 9.51
CA PHE A 73 -3.09 28.85 9.89
C PHE A 73 -2.43 29.48 8.67
N SER A 74 -2.77 30.75 8.39
CA SER A 74 -2.31 31.49 7.22
C SER A 74 -0.80 31.74 7.18
N ASN A 75 -0.12 31.71 8.34
CA ASN A 75 1.32 31.96 8.46
C ASN A 75 2.19 30.68 8.44
N CYS A 76 1.59 29.50 8.30
CA CYS A 76 2.28 28.21 8.41
C CYS A 76 2.53 27.54 7.05
N GLU A 77 2.76 28.32 5.99
CA GLU A 77 3.00 27.78 4.64
C GLU A 77 4.20 26.83 4.57
N PHE A 78 5.29 27.16 5.27
CA PHE A 78 6.50 26.34 5.26
C PHE A 78 6.25 24.95 5.83
N LEU A 79 5.52 24.87 6.94
CA LEU A 79 5.15 23.61 7.57
C LEU A 79 4.24 22.79 6.66
N SER A 80 3.19 23.40 6.10
CA SER A 80 2.29 22.73 5.15
C SER A 80 3.04 22.17 3.93
N LYS A 81 3.96 22.95 3.35
CA LYS A 81 4.80 22.50 2.23
C LYS A 81 5.69 21.31 2.63
N GLY A 82 6.28 21.34 3.82
CA GLY A 82 7.05 20.23 4.37
C GLY A 82 6.24 18.94 4.49
N LEU A 83 5.04 19.00 5.09
CA LEU A 83 4.15 17.83 5.21
C LEU A 83 3.76 17.25 3.84
N LEU A 84 3.50 18.10 2.84
CA LEU A 84 3.19 17.65 1.48
C LEU A 84 4.37 16.87 0.87
N ILE A 85 5.60 17.36 1.00
CA ILE A 85 6.80 16.67 0.50
C ILE A 85 6.96 15.31 1.17
N PHE A 86 6.84 15.25 2.51
CA PHE A 86 6.90 13.99 3.24
C PHE A 86 5.79 13.01 2.83
N GLY A 87 4.56 13.50 2.60
CA GLY A 87 3.46 12.68 2.11
C GLY A 87 3.74 12.08 0.73
N VAL A 88 4.31 12.87 -0.19
CA VAL A 88 4.71 12.38 -1.52
C VAL A 88 5.82 11.33 -1.42
N LEU A 89 6.84 11.54 -0.58
CA LEU A 89 7.92 10.56 -0.37
C LEU A 89 7.40 9.24 0.21
N SER A 90 6.45 9.31 1.15
CA SER A 90 5.77 8.12 1.70
C SER A 90 4.99 7.38 0.61
N LEU A 91 4.24 8.11 -0.23
CA LEU A 91 3.48 7.52 -1.33
C LEU A 91 4.40 6.88 -2.38
N CYS A 92 5.49 7.55 -2.77
CA CYS A 92 6.49 6.99 -3.68
C CYS A 92 7.09 5.69 -3.14
N SER A 93 7.44 5.67 -1.85
CA SER A 93 7.93 4.46 -1.17
C SER A 93 6.90 3.31 -1.23
N SER A 94 5.62 3.63 -1.02
CA SER A 94 4.53 2.65 -1.14
C SER A 94 4.43 2.06 -2.54
N ILE A 95 4.48 2.91 -3.58
CA ILE A 95 4.38 2.49 -4.98
C ILE A 95 5.59 1.62 -5.36
N ALA A 96 6.80 1.95 -4.88
CA ALA A 96 7.98 1.12 -5.09
C ALA A 96 7.79 -0.29 -4.51
N ILE A 97 7.21 -0.41 -3.31
CA ILE A 97 6.89 -1.72 -2.70
C ILE A 97 5.87 -2.48 -3.55
N LEU A 98 4.83 -1.79 -4.05
CA LEU A 98 3.81 -2.36 -4.95
C LEU A 98 4.40 -2.88 -6.27
N LEU A 99 5.35 -2.15 -6.86
CA LEU A 99 6.06 -2.60 -8.06
C LEU A 99 6.85 -3.87 -7.79
N VAL A 100 7.60 -3.90 -6.69
CA VAL A 100 8.35 -5.10 -6.28
C VAL A 100 7.40 -6.26 -5.98
N TYR A 101 6.26 -6.02 -5.34
CA TYR A 101 5.22 -7.02 -5.16
C TYR A 101 4.72 -7.56 -6.51
N SER A 102 4.38 -6.68 -7.45
CA SER A 102 3.84 -7.05 -8.76
C SER A 102 4.81 -7.91 -9.57
N ILE A 103 6.10 -7.55 -9.58
CA ILE A 103 7.14 -8.34 -10.24
C ILE A 103 7.26 -9.74 -9.61
N LYS A 104 7.26 -9.83 -8.28
CA LYS A 104 7.32 -11.13 -7.60
C LYS A 104 6.04 -11.96 -7.75
N ALA A 105 4.89 -11.32 -7.90
CA ALA A 105 3.62 -12.01 -8.15
C ALA A 105 3.63 -12.77 -9.48
N VAL A 106 4.21 -12.18 -10.53
CA VAL A 106 4.37 -12.84 -11.83
C VAL A 106 5.29 -14.07 -11.72
N SER A 107 6.41 -13.95 -10.99
CA SER A 107 7.36 -15.05 -10.82
C SER A 107 6.76 -16.27 -10.10
N ILE A 108 5.91 -16.07 -9.08
CA ILE A 108 5.25 -17.20 -8.40
C ILE A 108 4.22 -17.87 -9.30
N ARG A 109 3.53 -17.10 -10.14
CA ARG A 109 2.52 -17.63 -11.07
C ARG A 109 3.12 -18.44 -12.22
N GLN A 110 4.42 -18.33 -12.47
CA GLN A 110 5.14 -19.15 -13.46
C GLN A 110 5.65 -20.48 -12.88
N ILE A 111 5.68 -20.61 -11.55
CA ILE A 111 6.10 -21.84 -10.85
C ILE A 111 4.91 -22.78 -10.61
N HIS A 112 3.70 -22.21 -10.55
CA HIS A 112 2.42 -22.92 -10.46
C HIS A 112 1.93 -23.34 -11.83
#